data_AF-A0A7C7G8K6-F1
#
_entry.id   AF-A0A7C7G8K6-F1
#
_cell.length_a   1.000
_cell.length_b   1.000
_cell.length_c   1.000
_cell.angle_alpha   90.00
_cell.angle_beta   90.00
_cell.angle_gamma   90.00
#
_symmetry.space_group_name_H-M   'P 1'
#
loop_
_entity.id
_entity.type
_entity.pdbx_description
1 polymer ?
#
loop_
_entity_poly.entity_id
_entity_poly.type
_entity_poly.pdbx_seq_one_letter_code
_entity_poly.pdbx_strand_id
1 'polypeptide(L)' 'MNIARFLWNNRIQWGIVEGDEVRAIQDNLYEGAQAGTRLCALSDVRLLAPIDVQTNKVSAIA' A
#
# COMPACT_ATOMS: atom_id res chain seq x y z
N MET A 1 1.27 5.51 -11.36
CA MET A 1 0.85 4.46 -10.41
C MET A 1 1.52 4.73 -9.09
N ASN A 2 0.74 5.00 -8.02
CA ASN A 2 1.28 5.31 -6.70
C ASN A 2 0.96 4.17 -5.75
N ILE A 3 1.98 3.52 -5.20
CA ILE A 3 1.81 2.49 -4.17
C ILE A 3 1.78 3.19 -2.81
N ALA A 4 0.76 2.91 -2.01
CA ALA A 4 0.57 3.54 -0.72
C ALA A 4 0.28 2.52 0.38
N ARG A 5 0.76 2.83 1.59
CA ARG A 5 0.37 2.18 2.83
C ARG A 5 -0.78 2.98 3.44
N PHE A 6 -1.84 2.32 3.87
CA PHE A 6 -3.00 2.99 4.46
C PHE A 6 -3.68 2.15 5.54
N LEU A 7 -4.40 2.83 6.43
CA LEU A 7 -5.28 2.23 7.43
C LEU A 7 -6.71 2.22 6.88
N TRP A 8 -7.30 1.03 6.80
CA TRP A 8 -8.68 0.82 6.37
C TRP A 8 -9.31 -0.32 7.17
N ASN A 9 -10.54 -0.14 7.67
CA ASN A 9 -11.22 -1.08 8.57
C ASN A 9 -10.35 -1.54 9.75
N ASN A 10 -9.61 -0.59 10.35
CA ASN A 10 -8.68 -0.82 11.46
C ASN A 10 -7.54 -1.81 11.16
N ARG A 11 -7.18 -2.00 9.88
CA ARG A 11 -6.05 -2.82 9.43
C ARG A 11 -5.13 -2.02 8.51
N ILE A 12 -3.82 -2.14 8.74
CA ILE A 12 -2.80 -1.56 7.87
C ILE A 12 -2.59 -2.48 6.68
N GLN A 13 -2.65 -1.92 5.47
CA GLN A 13 -2.44 -2.67 4.25
C GLN A 13 -1.79 -1.79 3.17
N TRP A 14 -1.35 -2.45 2.09
CA TRP A 14 -0.80 -1.82 0.91
C TRP A 14 -1.79 -1.88 -0.25
N GLY A 15 -1.75 -0.87 -1.11
CA GLY A 15 -2.60 -0.78 -2.29
C GLY A 15 -2.05 0.23 -3.27
N ILE A 16 -2.72 0.33 -4.40
CA ILE A 16 -2.39 1.27 -5.47
C ILE A 16 -3.44 2.38 -5.48
N VAL A 17 -2.97 3.63 -5.42
CA VAL A 17 -3.79 4.83 -5.55
C VAL A 17 -3.78 5.27 -7.01
N GLU A 18 -4.97 5.32 -7.61
CA GLU A 18 -5.22 5.81 -8.96
C GLU A 18 -6.33 6.85 -8.91
N GLY A 19 -5.95 8.13 -9.10
CA GLY A 19 -6.88 9.24 -8.89
C GLY A 19 -7.41 9.27 -7.46
N ASP A 20 -8.73 9.18 -7.32
CA ASP A 20 -9.44 9.22 -6.03
C ASP A 20 -9.86 7.83 -5.53
N GLU A 21 -9.26 6.77 -6.07
CA GLU A 21 -9.58 5.38 -5.70
C GLU A 21 -8.36 4.65 -5.17
N VAL A 22 -8.62 3.70 -4.27
CA VAL A 22 -7.65 2.73 -3.77
C VAL A 22 -8.00 1.36 -4.34
N ARG A 23 -7.01 0.71 -4.94
CA ARG A 23 -7.11 -0.62 -5.55
C ARG A 23 -6.20 -1.60 -4.83
N ALA A 24 -6.59 -2.87 -4.84
CA ALA A 24 -5.76 -3.94 -4.34
C ALA A 24 -4.47 -4.05 -5.17
N ILE A 25 -3.39 -4.51 -4.56
CA ILE A 25 -2.22 -4.95 -5.31
C ILE A 25 -2.53 -6.34 -5.85
N GLN A 26 -2.43 -6.50 -7.16
CA GLN A 26 -2.36 -7.79 -7.82
C GLN A 26 -0.87 -8.20 -7.91
N ASP A 27 -0.60 -9.45 -7.57
CA ASP A 27 0.74 -10.05 -7.50
C ASP A 27 1.65 -9.47 -6.39
N ASN A 28 2.94 -9.32 -6.65
CA ASN A 28 3.95 -8.96 -5.66
C ASN A 28 4.20 -7.44 -5.64
N LEU A 29 4.19 -6.85 -4.44
CA LEU A 29 4.51 -5.45 -4.19
C LEU A 29 5.88 -5.02 -4.76
N TYR A 30 6.88 -5.91 -4.75
CA TYR A 30 8.28 -5.59 -5.09
C TYR A 30 8.71 -6.06 -6.49
N GLU A 31 7.92 -6.91 -7.15
CA GLU A 31 8.24 -7.53 -8.44
C GLU A 31 7.20 -7.17 -9.51
N GLY A 32 6.82 -5.90 -9.57
CA GLY A 32 5.93 -5.39 -10.62
C GLY A 32 4.46 -5.32 -10.22
N ALA A 33 4.17 -4.75 -9.05
CA ALA A 33 2.82 -4.51 -8.54
C ALA A 33 1.87 -3.99 -9.63
N GLN A 34 0.72 -4.65 -9.80
CA GLN A 34 -0.34 -4.22 -10.72
C GLN A 34 -1.60 -3.81 -9.96
N ALA A 35 -2.37 -2.88 -10.51
CA ALA A 35 -3.65 -2.49 -9.94
C ALA A 35 -4.68 -3.60 -10.14
N GLY A 36 -5.13 -4.19 -9.04
CA GLY A 36 -6.19 -5.19 -9.01
C GLY A 36 -7.58 -4.57 -8.86
N THR A 37 -8.45 -5.27 -8.14
CA THR A 37 -9.83 -4.84 -7.89
C THR A 37 -9.90 -3.56 -7.06
N ARG A 38 -10.91 -2.72 -7.34
CA ARG A 38 -11.22 -1.52 -6.56
C ARG A 38 -11.63 -1.92 -5.13
N LEU A 39 -11.01 -1.29 -4.14
CA LEU A 39 -11.31 -1.50 -2.71
C LEU A 39 -12.28 -0.44 -2.20
N CYS A 40 -11.91 0.84 -2.31
CA CYS A 40 -12.66 1.98 -1.75
C CYS A 40 -12.22 3.31 -2.38
N ALA A 41 -12.87 4.42 -1.99
CA ALA A 41 -12.40 5.74 -2.35
C ALA A 41 -11.20 6.14 -1.47
N LEU A 42 -10.33 7.02 -1.97
CA LEU A 42 -9.18 7.53 -1.22
C LEU A 42 -9.60 8.24 0.07
N SER A 43 -10.76 8.88 0.05
CA SER A 43 -11.35 9.55 1.21
C SER A 43 -11.80 8.59 2.33
N ASP A 44 -11.96 7.30 2.03
CA ASP A 44 -12.39 6.29 3.00
C ASP A 44 -11.21 5.72 3.82
N VAL A 45 -9.97 6.06 3.47
CA VAL A 45 -8.76 5.53 4.10
C VAL A 45 -7.91 6.63 4.70
N ARG A 46 -7.11 6.26 5.71
CA ARG A 46 -6.05 7.13 6.21
C ARG A 46 -4.72 6.71 5.59
N LEU A 47 -4.18 7.54 4.70
CA LEU A 47 -2.83 7.34 4.18
C LEU A 47 -1.80 7.40 5.31
N LEU A 48 -0.85 6.46 5.27
CA LEU A 48 0.25 6.36 6.21
C LEU A 48 1.56 6.61 5.46
N ALA A 49 2.61 6.97 6.19
CA ALA A 49 3.94 6.99 5.62
C ALA A 49 4.30 5.59 5.07
N PRO A 50 4.92 5.51 3.88
CA PRO A 50 5.31 4.23 3.27
C PRO A 50 6.41 3.55 4.09
N ILE A 51 7.22 4.32 4.82
CA ILE A 51 8.24 3.82 5.74
C ILE A 51 7.66 3.74 7.14
N ASP A 52 7.76 2.53 7.70
CA ASP A 52 7.64 2.25 9.12
C ASP A 52 9.05 2.06 9.70
N VAL A 53 9.46 2.97 10.57
CA VAL A 53 10.82 3.04 11.12
C VAL A 53 11.20 1.85 12.01
N GLN A 54 10.22 1.06 12.47
CA GLN A 54 10.47 -0.11 13.31
C GLN A 54 10.60 -1.41 12.51
N THR A 55 9.98 -1.49 11.33
CA THR A 55 9.89 -2.73 10.54
C THR A 55 10.66 -2.71 9.22
N ASN A 56 11.01 -1.54 8.68
CA ASN A 56 11.78 -1.42 7.43
C ASN A 56 13.30 -1.51 7.62
N LYS A 57 13.77 -2.26 8.62
CA LYS A 57 15.21 -2.54 8.75
C LYS A 57 15.55 -3.75 7.90
N VAL A 58 16.12 -3.51 6.72
CA VAL A 58 16.83 -4.57 5.99
C VAL A 58 18.08 -4.87 6.79
N SER A 59 18.10 -6.03 7.47
CA SER A 59 19.35 -6.52 8.05
C SER A 59 20.23 -6.94 6.88
N ALA A 60 21.25 -6.15 6.57
CA ALA A 60 22.27 -6.55 5.62
C ALA A 60 22.94 -7.82 6.16
N ILE A 61 22.66 -8.96 5.54
CA ILE A 61 23.49 -10.16 5.69
C ILE A 61 24.79 -9.89 4.92
N ALA A 62 25.88 -9.75 5.67
CA ALA A 62 27.24 -9.61 5.15
C ALA A 62 27.84 -10.98 4.82
#